data_AF-A0A7C3NNW3-F1
#
_entry.id   AF-A0A7C3NNW3-F1
#
_cell.length_a   1.000
_cell.length_b   1.000
_cell.length_c   1.000
_cell.angle_alpha   90.00
_cell.angle_beta   90.00
_cell.angle_gamma   90.00
#
_symmetry.space_group_name_H-M   'P 1'
#
loop_
_entity.id
_entity.type
_entity.pdbx_description
1 polymer ?
#
loop_
_entity_poly.entity_id
_entity_poly.type
_entity_poly.pdbx_seq_one_letter_code
_entity_poly.pdbx_strand_id
1 'polypeptide(L)'
;MSDPTSQIFFLLRFLCFMAVVYLALHKVVAKLSRKPDSKLLWFFSVVTAPLTRPIKMRFAPGTADDRILSAALLFYLAVWLIVILIERALITASN
;
A
#
# COMPACT_ATOMS: atom_id res chain seq x y z
N MET A 1 -7.48 -27.37 13.23
CA MET A 1 -6.51 -26.36 13.71
C MET A 1 -6.00 -25.62 12.49
N SER A 2 -6.30 -24.34 12.35
CA SER A 2 -5.73 -23.51 11.28
C SER A 2 -4.24 -23.32 11.56
N ASP A 3 -3.40 -23.69 10.60
CA ASP A 3 -1.94 -23.55 10.71
C ASP A 3 -1.60 -22.05 10.93
N PRO A 4 -0.88 -21.68 12.00
CA PRO A 4 -0.53 -20.29 12.28
C PRO A 4 0.18 -19.61 11.10
N THR A 5 0.92 -20.36 10.30
CA THR A 5 1.59 -19.86 9.10
C THR A 5 0.59 -19.36 8.05
N SER A 6 -0.47 -20.13 7.82
CA SER A 6 -1.54 -19.77 6.87
C SER A 6 -2.30 -18.51 7.31
N GLN A 7 -2.52 -18.34 8.62
CA GLN A 7 -3.18 -17.15 9.17
C GLN A 7 -2.32 -15.90 9.02
N ILE A 8 -1.00 -16.01 9.22
CA ILE A 8 -0.05 -14.91 9.03
C ILE A 8 -0.04 -14.45 7.57
N PHE A 9 0.07 -15.39 6.61
CA PHE A 9 0.05 -15.05 5.19
C PHE A 9 -1.29 -14.40 4.78
N PHE A 10 -2.41 -14.91 5.29
CA PHE A 10 -3.72 -14.31 5.05
C PHE A 10 -3.81 -12.87 5.58
N LEU A 11 -3.42 -12.63 6.83
CA LEU A 11 -3.43 -11.29 7.44
C LEU A 11 -2.49 -10.33 6.70
N LEU A 12 -1.29 -10.79 6.35
CA LEU A 12 -0.32 -9.98 5.62
C LEU A 12 -0.85 -9.62 4.23
N ARG A 13 -1.42 -10.59 3.50
CA ARG A 13 -2.01 -10.36 2.18
C ARG A 13 -3.19 -9.39 2.26
N PHE A 14 -4.03 -9.52 3.29
CA PHE A 14 -5.15 -8.61 3.55
C PHE A 14 -4.67 -7.18 3.85
N LEU A 15 -3.66 -7.02 4.71
CA LEU A 15 -3.07 -5.72 5.04
C LEU A 15 -2.45 -5.05 3.81
N CYS A 16 -1.69 -5.80 3.00
CA CYS A 16 -1.11 -5.28 1.76
C CYS A 16 -2.20 -4.87 0.76
N PHE A 17 -3.25 -5.68 0.61
CA PHE A 17 -4.39 -5.34 -0.25
C PHE A 17 -5.07 -4.04 0.22
N MET A 18 -5.35 -3.91 1.52
CA MET A 18 -5.94 -2.70 2.09
C MET A 18 -5.04 -1.49 1.86
N ALA A 19 -3.73 -1.61 2.08
CA ALA A 19 -2.77 -0.53 1.82
C ALA A 19 -2.82 -0.06 0.35
N VAL A 20 -2.81 -1.00 -0.60
CA VAL A 20 -2.93 -0.70 -2.04
C VAL A 20 -4.25 0.00 -2.35
N VAL A 21 -5.37 -0.50 -1.82
CA VAL A 21 -6.71 0.08 -2.03
C VAL A 21 -6.78 1.51 -1.49
N TYR A 22 -6.33 1.76 -0.26
CA TYR A 22 -6.35 3.10 0.32
C TYR A 22 -5.42 4.08 -0.42
N LEU A 23 -4.25 3.63 -0.86
CA LEU A 23 -3.33 4.45 -1.66
C LEU A 23 -3.90 4.76 -3.05
N ALA A 24 -4.53 3.78 -3.70
CA ALA A 24 -5.20 3.97 -4.98
C ALA A 24 -6.37 4.95 -4.84
N LEU A 25 -7.18 4.79 -3.80
CA LEU A 25 -8.30 5.68 -3.53
C LEU A 25 -7.84 7.10 -3.21
N HIS A 26 -6.77 7.26 -2.43
CA HIS A 26 -6.11 8.55 -2.23
C HIS A 26 -5.68 9.17 -3.56
N LYS A 27 -5.06 8.40 -4.45
CA LYS A 27 -4.64 8.90 -5.77
C LYS A 27 -5.81 9.33 -6.64
N VAL A 28 -6.91 8.56 -6.65
CA VAL A 28 -8.15 8.90 -7.36
C VAL A 28 -8.75 10.19 -6.79
N VAL A 29 -8.86 10.30 -5.47
CA VAL A 29 -9.39 11.48 -4.79
C VAL A 29 -8.52 12.71 -5.05
N ALA A 30 -7.20 12.55 -5.07
CA ALA A 30 -6.28 13.64 -5.39
C ALA A 30 -6.39 14.09 -6.86
N LYS A 31 -6.59 13.15 -7.78
CA LYS A 31 -6.81 13.47 -9.20
C LYS A 31 -8.17 14.13 -9.45
N LEU A 32 -9.20 13.73 -8.72
CA LEU A 32 -10.57 14.22 -8.90
C LEU A 32 -10.83 15.53 -8.14
N SER A 33 -10.23 15.71 -6.97
CA SER A 33 -10.39 16.92 -6.16
C SER A 33 -9.61 18.09 -6.78
N ARG A 34 -10.31 18.96 -7.51
CA ARG A 34 -9.76 20.23 -8.01
C ARG A 34 -9.50 21.26 -6.91
N LYS A 35 -10.06 21.04 -5.70
CA LYS A 35 -9.89 21.93 -4.54
C LYS A 35 -8.87 21.34 -3.57
N PRO A 36 -7.76 22.04 -3.29
CA PRO A 36 -6.73 21.57 -2.35
C PRO A 36 -7.24 21.44 -0.91
N ASP A 37 -8.34 22.11 -0.56
CA ASP A 37 -8.89 22.18 0.80
C ASP A 37 -10.02 21.16 1.09
N SER A 38 -10.01 20.03 0.38
CA SER A 38 -11.01 18.99 0.56
C SER A 38 -10.76 18.20 1.84
N LYS A 39 -11.75 18.15 2.75
CA LYS A 39 -11.73 17.27 3.94
C LYS A 39 -11.42 15.81 3.58
N LEU A 40 -11.84 15.37 2.39
CA LEU A 40 -11.58 14.02 1.89
C LEU A 40 -10.08 13.81 1.61
N LEU A 41 -9.43 14.77 0.96
CA LEU A 41 -7.99 14.75 0.70
C LEU A 41 -7.20 14.69 2.00
N TRP A 42 -7.59 15.52 2.99
CA TRP A 42 -6.96 15.49 4.31
C TRP A 42 -7.12 14.13 4.98
N PHE A 43 -8.33 13.55 4.96
CA PHE A 43 -8.57 12.21 5.52
C PHE A 43 -7.66 11.16 4.90
N PHE A 44 -7.58 11.09 3.56
CA PHE A 44 -6.69 10.13 2.90
C PHE A 44 -5.22 10.41 3.16
N SER A 45 -4.81 11.67 3.25
CA SER A 45 -3.44 12.04 3.62
C SER A 45 -3.08 11.51 5.01
N VAL A 46 -3.96 11.67 6.00
CA VAL A 46 -3.75 11.16 7.36
C VAL A 46 -3.70 9.63 7.39
N VAL A 47 -4.66 8.96 6.74
CA VAL A 47 -4.75 7.49 6.73
C VAL A 47 -3.57 6.85 6.01
N THR A 48 -3.08 7.47 4.92
CA THR A 48 -1.97 6.93 4.12
C THR A 48 -0.60 7.43 4.55
N ALA A 49 -0.51 8.43 5.46
CA ALA A 49 0.76 8.95 5.96
C ALA A 49 1.71 7.87 6.52
N PRO A 50 1.25 6.87 7.30
CA PRO A 50 2.12 5.79 7.78
C PRO A 50 2.73 4.97 6.64
N LEU A 51 2.02 4.85 5.51
CA LEU A 51 2.46 4.10 4.33
C LEU A 51 3.40 4.93 3.44
N THR A 52 3.14 6.24 3.32
CA THR A 52 3.91 7.13 2.45
C THR A 52 5.17 7.70 3.12
N ARG A 53 5.19 7.87 4.45
CA ARG A 53 6.36 8.37 5.21
C ARG A 53 7.66 7.58 4.97
N PRO A 54 7.70 6.24 5.11
CA PRO A 54 8.95 5.49 4.90
C PRO A 54 9.44 5.61 3.45
N ILE A 55 8.51 5.70 2.50
CA ILE A 55 8.83 5.92 1.09
C ILE A 55 9.38 7.33 0.89
N LYS A 56 8.75 8.36 1.46
CA LYS A 56 9.17 9.77 1.39
C LYS A 56 10.59 9.98 1.90
N MET A 57 11.01 9.27 2.94
CA MET A 57 12.39 9.31 3.46
C MET A 57 13.45 8.85 2.45
N ARG A 58 13.04 8.10 1.42
CA ARG A 58 13.95 7.63 0.35
C ARG A 58 14.05 8.60 -0.83
N PHE A 59 13.20 9.64 -0.88
CA PHE A 59 13.19 10.65 -1.93
C PHE A 59 13.92 11.93 -1.50
N ALA A 60 14.37 12.72 -2.48
CA ALA A 60 14.96 14.02 -2.22
C ALA A 60 13.93 14.98 -1.59
N PRO A 61 14.35 15.88 -0.68
CA PRO A 61 13.50 16.95 -0.15
C PRO A 61 12.89 17.77 -1.29
N GLY A 62 11.59 18.05 -1.23
CA GLY A 62 10.87 18.80 -2.28
C GLY A 62 10.31 17.96 -3.42
N THR A 63 10.46 16.63 -3.39
CA THR A 63 9.76 15.74 -4.34
C THR A 63 8.24 15.92 -4.23
N ALA A 64 7.56 16.07 -5.37
CA ALA A 64 6.10 16.23 -5.41
C ALA A 64 5.37 15.06 -4.73
N ASP A 65 4.35 15.37 -3.92
CA ASP A 65 3.62 14.37 -3.14
C ASP A 65 2.91 13.32 -4.03
N ASP A 66 2.46 13.69 -5.24
CA ASP A 66 1.89 12.72 -6.20
C ASP A 66 2.91 11.66 -6.64
N ARG A 67 4.19 12.04 -6.76
CA ARG A 67 5.26 11.11 -7.11
C ARG A 67 5.55 10.16 -5.96
N ILE A 68 5.54 10.65 -4.73
CA ILE A 68 5.71 9.84 -3.52
C ILE A 68 4.53 8.87 -3.36
N LEU A 69 3.30 9.34 -3.56
CA LEU A 69 2.09 8.52 -3.50
C LEU A 69 2.12 7.41 -4.55
N SER A 70 2.53 7.74 -5.78
CA SER A 70 2.67 6.77 -6.87
C SER A 70 3.77 5.74 -6.58
N ALA A 71 4.90 6.17 -6.01
CA ALA A 71 5.97 5.28 -5.60
C ALA A 71 5.54 4.34 -4.46
N ALA A 72 4.81 4.86 -3.47
CA ALA A 72 4.26 4.06 -2.38
C ALA A 72 3.27 3.02 -2.91
N LEU A 73 2.35 3.43 -3.80
CA LEU A 73 1.40 2.51 -4.42
C LEU A 73 2.13 1.37 -5.15
N LEU A 74 3.14 1.69 -5.97
CA LEU A 74 3.92 0.69 -6.70
C LEU A 74 4.67 -0.25 -5.75
N PHE A 75 5.26 0.30 -4.68
CA PHE A 75 5.99 -0.48 -3.68
C PHE A 75 5.07 -1.48 -2.96
N TYR A 76 3.92 -1.03 -2.44
CA TYR A 76 3.00 -1.93 -1.74
C TYR A 76 2.33 -2.94 -2.67
N LEU A 77 2.14 -2.58 -3.95
CA LEU A 77 1.67 -3.52 -4.97
C LEU A 77 2.72 -4.61 -5.25
N ALA A 78 4.00 -4.25 -5.35
CA ALA A 78 5.08 -5.21 -5.49
C ALA A 78 5.20 -6.13 -4.26
N VAL A 79 5.15 -5.57 -3.05
CA VAL A 79 5.16 -6.35 -1.79
C VAL A 79 3.99 -7.34 -1.76
N TRP A 80 2.79 -6.90 -2.14
CA TRP A 80 1.62 -7.77 -2.20
C TRP A 80 1.80 -8.95 -3.16
N LEU A 81 2.32 -8.69 -4.36
CA LEU A 81 2.62 -9.73 -5.34
C LEU A 81 3.69 -10.71 -4.83
N ILE A 82 4.75 -10.20 -4.19
CA ILE A 82 5.79 -11.04 -3.58
C ILE A 82 5.19 -11.97 -2.51
N VAL A 83 4.30 -11.46 -1.66
CA VAL A 83 3.61 -12.29 -0.64
C VAL A 83 2.82 -13.41 -1.29
N ILE A 84 2.08 -13.13 -2.38
CA ILE A 84 1.33 -14.15 -3.13
C ILE A 84 2.28 -15.19 -3.75
N LEU A 85 3.40 -14.75 -4.33
CA LEU A 85 4.37 -15.64 -4.96
C LEU A 85 5.04 -16.55 -3.92
N ILE A 86 5.40 -16.01 -2.76
CA ILE A 86 5.99 -16.79 -1.65
C ILE A 86 4.97 -17.81 -1.13
N GLU A 87 3.72 -17.40 -0.88
CA GLU A 87 2.65 -18.29 -0.45
C GLU A 87 2.48 -19.46 -1.44
N ARG A 88 2.42 -19.16 -2.73
CA ARG A 88 2.31 -20.20 -3.77
C ARG A 88 3.53 -21.10 -3.87
N ALA A 89 4.74 -20.55 -3.76
CA ALA A 89 5.97 -21.33 -3.81
C ALA A 89 6.05 -22.30 -2.63
N LEU A 90 5.65 -21.87 -1.42
CA LEU A 90 5.61 -22.71 -0.22
C LEU A 90 4.59 -23.84 -0.34
N ILE A 91 3.38 -23.55 -0.85
CA ILE A 91 2.36 -24.57 -1.08
C ILE A 91 2.86 -25.61 -2.11
N THR A 92 3.54 -25.15 -3.16
CA THR A 92 4.07 -26.05 -4.20
C THR A 92 5.21 -26.92 -3.67
N ALA A 93 6.09 -26.38 -2.81
CA ALA A 93 7.19 -27.13 -2.21
C ALA A 93 6.76 -28.12 -1.12
N SER A 94 5.55 -27.98 -0.59
CA SER A 94 4.97 -28.85 0.44
C SER A 94 4.18 -30.04 -0.11
N ASN A 95 3.90 -30.07 -1.43
CA ASN A 95 3.22 -31.17 -2.13
C ASN A 95 4.24 -32.04 -2.87
#